data_AF-A0AA37XEX5-F1
#
_entry.id   AF-A0AA37XEX5-F1
#
_cell.length_a   1.000
_cell.length_b   1.000
_cell.length_c   1.000
_cell.angle_alpha   90.00
_cell.angle_beta   90.00
_cell.angle_gamma   90.00
#
_symmetry.space_group_name_H-M   'P 1'
#
loop_
_entity.id
_entity.type
_entity.pdbx_description
1 polymer ?
#
loop_
_entity_poly.entity_id
_entity_poly.type
_entity_poly.pdbx_seq_one_letter_code
_entity_poly.pdbx_strand_id
1 'polypeptide(L)'
;MSTELPTWITATELADAATITVVRDGDLTRVAEAFGAHGEPFAASDPSVWELVDDGVPLPWGVVAALEGGVVVIEPNGWVGSTPEVLASASVGGLAVAVYWNVNMLTEIAIVEDGVALGGISDMQVHTGARFDEVVRDVRPVPSDPDPIDAVAWGLEAQAALARPVVDGALWSRLADLSTAYRFREV
;
A
#
# COMPACT_ATOMS: atom_id res chain seq x y z
N MET A 1 -21.62 3.89 -13.26
CA MET A 1 -21.02 5.14 -12.75
C MET A 1 -19.53 4.95 -12.93
N SER A 2 -18.83 5.89 -13.56
CA SER A 2 -17.36 5.85 -13.58
C SER A 2 -16.90 6.02 -12.13
N THR A 3 -16.05 5.13 -11.62
CA THR A 3 -15.43 5.34 -10.32
C THR A 3 -14.32 6.38 -10.50
N GLU A 4 -14.19 7.30 -9.55
CA GLU A 4 -13.07 8.24 -9.49
C GLU A 4 -12.23 7.90 -8.26
N LEU A 5 -10.93 8.18 -8.32
CA LEU A 5 -10.08 8.07 -7.13
C LEU A 5 -10.51 9.08 -6.06
N PRO A 6 -10.33 8.76 -4.76
CA PRO A 6 -10.58 9.71 -3.69
C PRO A 6 -9.87 11.05 -3.93
N THR A 7 -10.58 12.16 -3.72
CA THR A 7 -10.05 13.51 -3.99
C THR A 7 -8.76 13.83 -3.24
N TRP A 8 -8.54 13.21 -2.08
CA TRP A 8 -7.32 13.41 -1.32
C TRP A 8 -6.09 12.77 -1.99
N ILE A 9 -6.27 11.69 -2.77
CA ILE A 9 -5.19 11.10 -3.57
C ILE A 9 -4.90 12.03 -4.75
N THR A 10 -5.94 12.42 -5.49
CA THR A 10 -5.79 13.25 -6.70
C THR A 10 -5.29 14.68 -6.42
N ALA A 11 -5.37 15.13 -5.17
CA ALA A 11 -4.84 16.41 -4.71
C ALA A 11 -3.39 16.36 -4.18
N THR A 12 -2.73 15.20 -4.24
CA THR A 12 -1.38 14.97 -3.71
C THR A 12 -0.47 14.32 -4.75
N GLU A 13 0.83 14.25 -4.45
CA GLU A 13 1.84 13.54 -5.23
C GLU A 13 1.56 12.04 -5.39
N LEU A 14 0.68 11.45 -4.58
CA LEU A 14 0.26 10.05 -4.73
C LEU A 14 -0.58 9.82 -6.00
N ALA A 15 -1.14 10.88 -6.60
CA ALA A 15 -1.99 10.76 -7.79
C ALA A 15 -1.31 10.04 -8.95
N ASP A 16 -0.02 10.31 -9.15
CA ASP A 16 0.76 9.80 -10.28
C ASP A 16 1.17 8.34 -10.06
N ALA A 17 1.61 7.99 -8.85
CA ALA A 17 2.03 6.65 -8.50
C ALA A 17 2.14 6.50 -6.98
N ALA A 18 1.68 5.37 -6.44
CA ALA A 18 1.95 5.00 -5.06
C ALA A 18 1.75 3.51 -4.82
N THR A 19 2.32 3.03 -3.71
CA THR A 19 1.83 1.85 -3.02
C THR A 19 1.35 2.22 -1.63
N ILE A 20 0.13 1.81 -1.28
CA ILE A 20 -0.40 1.94 0.08
C ILE A 20 -0.65 0.53 0.60
N THR A 21 0.05 0.15 1.66
CA THR A 21 -0.13 -1.12 2.36
C THR A 21 -0.63 -0.86 3.77
N VAL A 22 -1.74 -1.49 4.16
CA VAL A 22 -2.22 -1.48 5.55
C VAL A 22 -2.18 -2.91 6.07
N VAL A 23 -1.50 -3.11 7.20
CA VAL A 23 -1.37 -4.39 7.88
C VAL A 23 -2.16 -4.33 9.20
N ARG A 24 -3.36 -4.92 9.19
CA ARG A 24 -4.18 -5.09 10.39
C ARG A 24 -3.48 -6.03 11.36
N ASP A 25 -3.49 -5.67 12.65
CA ASP A 25 -2.80 -6.40 13.72
C ASP A 25 -1.29 -6.55 13.49
N GLY A 26 -0.72 -5.72 12.59
CA GLY A 26 0.69 -5.73 12.23
C GLY A 26 1.59 -5.23 13.36
N ASP A 27 2.78 -5.80 13.44
CA ASP A 27 3.86 -5.30 14.29
C ASP A 27 4.76 -4.34 13.51
N LEU A 28 5.03 -3.16 14.07
CA LEU A 28 5.83 -2.11 13.40
C LEU A 28 7.21 -2.61 12.99
N THR A 29 7.89 -3.34 13.88
CA THR A 29 9.26 -3.79 13.65
C THR A 29 9.28 -4.80 12.52
N ARG A 30 8.38 -5.79 12.56
CA ARG A 30 8.25 -6.79 11.50
C ARG A 30 7.92 -6.16 10.15
N VAL A 31 6.96 -5.25 10.11
CA VAL A 31 6.56 -4.60 8.86
C VAL A 31 7.71 -3.76 8.32
N ALA A 32 8.39 -2.97 9.15
CA ALA A 32 9.57 -2.21 8.74
C ALA A 32 10.69 -3.13 8.20
N GLU A 33 10.97 -4.25 8.88
CA GLU A 33 11.95 -5.25 8.44
C GLU A 33 11.57 -5.91 7.11
N ALA A 34 10.29 -6.26 6.92
CA ALA A 34 9.78 -6.85 5.69
C ALA A 34 9.96 -5.94 4.48
N PHE A 35 9.79 -4.63 4.67
CA PHE A 35 10.04 -3.60 3.65
C PHE A 35 11.54 -3.24 3.52
N GLY A 36 12.43 -3.84 4.31
CA GLY A 36 13.86 -3.51 4.29
C GLY A 36 14.16 -2.08 4.77
N ALA A 37 13.30 -1.52 5.62
CA ALA A 37 13.47 -0.18 6.18
C ALA A 37 14.81 -0.06 6.92
N HIS A 38 15.59 0.98 6.59
CA HIS A 38 16.89 1.22 7.20
C HIS A 38 17.27 2.70 7.22
N GLY A 39 18.28 3.01 8.03
CA GLY A 39 18.75 4.37 8.25
C GLY A 39 17.98 5.12 9.33
N GLU A 40 18.33 6.39 9.54
CA GLU A 40 17.54 7.27 10.40
C GLU A 40 16.26 7.69 9.66
N PRO A 41 15.11 7.69 10.35
CA PRO A 41 13.88 8.10 9.70
C PRO A 41 13.86 9.60 9.40
N PHE A 42 13.19 9.98 8.32
CA PHE A 42 13.06 11.35 7.85
C PHE A 42 11.60 11.71 7.57
N ALA A 43 11.32 13.00 7.41
CA ALA A 43 9.99 13.48 7.03
C ALA A 43 9.78 13.32 5.52
N ALA A 44 8.63 12.79 5.10
CA ALA A 44 8.31 12.65 3.69
C ALA A 44 8.14 14.02 2.99
N SER A 45 7.81 15.07 3.76
CA SER A 45 7.76 16.45 3.26
C SER A 45 9.14 17.09 3.06
N ASP A 46 10.24 16.41 3.42
CA ASP A 46 11.59 16.88 3.10
C ASP A 46 11.85 16.77 1.58
N PRO A 47 12.10 17.90 0.88
CA PRO A 47 12.27 17.89 -0.57
C PRO A 47 13.47 17.06 -1.05
N SER A 48 14.48 16.86 -0.20
CA SER A 48 15.68 16.07 -0.55
C SER A 48 15.38 14.58 -0.77
N VAL A 49 14.23 14.11 -0.27
CA VAL A 49 13.78 12.72 -0.46
C VAL A 49 13.53 12.40 -1.93
N TRP A 50 13.03 13.37 -2.69
CA TRP A 50 12.78 13.23 -4.13
C TRP A 50 14.07 13.24 -4.96
N GLU A 51 15.18 13.63 -4.35
CA GLU A 51 16.51 13.61 -4.95
C GLU A 51 17.30 12.34 -4.58
N LEU A 52 16.69 11.41 -3.82
CA LEU A 52 17.29 10.12 -3.49
C LEU A 52 17.33 9.23 -4.73
N VAL A 53 18.46 9.27 -5.42
CA VAL A 53 18.73 8.44 -6.61
C VAL A 53 20.01 7.64 -6.41
N ASP A 54 20.04 6.42 -6.93
CA ASP A 54 21.23 5.57 -7.07
C ASP A 54 21.39 5.18 -8.53
N ASP A 55 22.53 5.50 -9.13
CA ASP A 55 22.78 5.37 -10.58
C ASP A 55 21.66 5.94 -11.49
N GLY A 56 20.99 7.00 -11.03
CA GLY A 56 19.89 7.66 -11.75
C GLY A 56 18.53 6.98 -11.59
N VAL A 57 18.45 5.92 -10.78
CA VAL A 57 17.20 5.24 -10.39
C VAL A 57 16.74 5.79 -9.04
N PRO A 58 15.49 6.25 -8.90
CA PRO A 58 14.96 6.64 -7.59
C PRO A 58 15.06 5.48 -6.59
N LEU A 59 15.66 5.76 -5.42
CA LEU A 59 15.74 4.77 -4.35
C LEU A 59 14.34 4.56 -3.75
N PRO A 60 13.91 3.30 -3.50
CA PRO A 60 12.62 3.06 -2.89
C PRO A 60 12.61 3.58 -1.45
N TRP A 61 11.53 4.23 -1.08
CA TRP A 61 11.32 4.76 0.27
C TRP A 61 9.82 4.80 0.58
N GLY A 62 9.50 4.87 1.86
CA GLY A 62 8.11 5.03 2.29
C GLY A 62 7.99 5.39 3.76
N VAL A 63 6.84 5.98 4.09
CA VAL A 63 6.38 6.17 5.47
C VAL A 63 6.00 4.82 6.04
N VAL A 64 6.52 4.48 7.23
CA VAL A 64 6.13 3.29 8.00
C VAL A 64 5.68 3.75 9.39
N ALA A 65 4.40 3.57 9.72
CA ALA A 65 3.84 4.10 10.96
C ALA A 65 2.89 3.11 11.66
N ALA A 66 3.10 2.93 12.96
CA ALA A 66 2.17 2.22 13.83
C ALA A 66 1.00 3.11 14.23
N LEU A 67 -0.21 2.60 14.07
CA LEU A 67 -1.46 3.29 14.34
C LEU A 67 -2.42 2.34 15.07
N GLU A 68 -3.56 2.85 15.54
CA GLU A 68 -4.54 1.99 16.21
C GLU A 68 -5.04 0.91 15.24
N GLY A 69 -4.90 -0.36 15.65
CA GLY A 69 -5.34 -1.52 14.89
C GLY A 69 -4.35 -2.06 13.84
N GLY A 70 -3.18 -1.44 13.65
CA GLY A 70 -2.20 -1.96 12.69
C GLY A 70 -1.06 -1.01 12.32
N VAL A 71 -0.41 -1.32 11.19
CA VAL A 71 0.69 -0.55 10.60
C VAL A 71 0.29 -0.11 9.20
N VAL A 72 0.66 1.10 8.83
CA VAL A 72 0.56 1.60 7.46
C VAL A 72 1.94 1.77 6.85
N VAL A 73 2.07 1.39 5.58
CA VAL A 73 3.18 1.78 4.71
C VAL A 73 2.65 2.57 3.53
N ILE A 74 3.20 3.76 3.29
CA ILE A 74 2.85 4.62 2.15
C ILE A 74 4.12 4.92 1.38
N GLU A 75 4.14 4.53 0.12
CA GLU A 75 5.27 4.66 -0.79
C GLU A 75 4.91 5.59 -1.95
N PRO A 76 5.19 6.89 -1.85
CA PRO A 76 5.03 7.78 -2.99
C PRO A 76 5.95 7.34 -4.13
N ASN A 77 5.37 7.03 -5.29
CA ASN A 77 6.07 6.49 -6.45
C ASN A 77 6.90 5.21 -6.20
N GLY A 78 6.60 4.46 -5.13
CA GLY A 78 7.25 3.20 -4.80
C GLY A 78 6.34 1.99 -5.01
N TRP A 79 6.93 0.79 -5.04
CA TRP A 79 6.28 -0.48 -5.37
C TRP A 79 6.68 -1.63 -4.44
N VAL A 80 7.47 -1.41 -3.39
CA VAL A 80 8.02 -2.51 -2.58
C VAL A 80 6.88 -3.33 -1.97
N GLY A 81 5.82 -2.66 -1.52
CA GLY A 81 4.62 -3.29 -0.98
C GLY A 81 3.74 -4.04 -1.99
N SER A 82 4.00 -3.99 -3.29
CA SER A 82 3.34 -4.88 -4.27
C SER A 82 4.05 -6.22 -4.44
N THR A 83 5.24 -6.38 -3.84
CA THR A 83 6.07 -7.58 -3.97
C THR A 83 5.50 -8.73 -3.09
N PRO A 84 5.24 -9.93 -3.65
CA PRO A 84 4.67 -11.05 -2.89
C PRO A 84 5.48 -11.45 -1.65
N GLU A 85 6.81 -11.45 -1.74
CA GLU A 85 7.71 -11.80 -0.64
C GLU A 85 7.63 -10.80 0.52
N VAL A 86 7.54 -9.50 0.20
CA VAL A 86 7.38 -8.42 1.18
C VAL A 86 6.04 -8.56 1.89
N LEU A 87 4.96 -8.75 1.14
CA LEU A 87 3.62 -8.90 1.72
C LEU A 87 3.46 -10.17 2.53
N ALA A 88 4.07 -11.28 2.09
CA ALA A 88 4.08 -12.52 2.87
C ALA A 88 4.78 -12.30 4.22
N SER A 89 5.94 -11.66 4.22
CA SER A 89 6.66 -11.37 5.47
C SER A 89 5.93 -10.35 6.36
N ALA A 90 5.40 -9.27 5.78
CA ALA A 90 4.74 -8.20 6.50
C ALA A 90 3.40 -8.63 7.14
N SER A 91 2.68 -9.57 6.52
CA SER A 91 1.37 -10.04 6.99
C SER A 91 1.41 -11.12 8.07
N VAL A 92 2.59 -11.62 8.48
CA VAL A 92 2.68 -12.66 9.52
C VAL A 92 2.03 -12.19 10.83
N GLY A 93 1.04 -12.95 11.29
CA GLY A 93 0.21 -12.63 12.46
C GLY A 93 -0.92 -11.62 12.22
N GLY A 94 -1.19 -11.24 10.97
CA GLY A 94 -2.20 -10.22 10.61
C GLY A 94 -2.75 -10.36 9.19
N LEU A 95 -3.37 -9.28 8.71
CA LEU A 95 -3.92 -9.16 7.35
C LEU A 95 -3.35 -7.91 6.67
N ALA A 96 -2.65 -8.10 5.56
CA ALA A 96 -2.17 -7.00 4.70
C ALA A 96 -3.12 -6.79 3.52
N VAL A 97 -3.45 -5.52 3.23
CA VAL A 97 -4.06 -5.09 1.98
C VAL A 97 -3.17 -4.05 1.33
N ALA A 98 -2.61 -4.38 0.17
CA ALA A 98 -1.76 -3.51 -0.62
C ALA A 98 -2.46 -3.05 -1.90
N VAL A 99 -2.29 -1.77 -2.21
CA VAL A 99 -2.85 -1.10 -3.37
C VAL A 99 -1.73 -0.36 -4.06
N TYR A 100 -1.35 -0.80 -5.26
CA TYR A 100 -0.31 -0.19 -6.07
C TYR A 100 -0.88 0.32 -7.39
N TRP A 101 -0.42 1.49 -7.81
CA TRP A 101 -0.57 2.00 -9.17
C TRP A 101 0.65 2.83 -9.57
N ASN A 102 0.88 2.97 -10.87
CA ASN A 102 1.87 3.89 -11.42
C ASN A 102 1.28 4.84 -12.47
N VAL A 103 2.13 5.70 -13.03
CA VAL A 103 1.75 6.71 -14.04
C VAL A 103 1.16 6.12 -15.32
N ASN A 104 1.45 4.84 -15.61
CA ASN A 104 0.89 4.09 -16.73
C ASN A 104 -0.35 3.29 -16.36
N MET A 105 -0.84 3.44 -15.12
CA MET A 105 -1.96 2.69 -14.55
C MET A 105 -1.75 1.18 -14.57
N LEU A 106 -0.49 0.73 -14.43
CA LEU A 106 -0.23 -0.64 -14.02
C LEU A 106 -0.68 -0.76 -12.56
N THR A 107 -1.64 -1.64 -12.30
CA THR A 107 -2.33 -1.74 -11.02
C THR A 107 -2.17 -3.14 -10.44
N GLU A 108 -1.82 -3.20 -9.16
CA GLU A 108 -1.74 -4.44 -8.38
C GLU A 108 -2.48 -4.25 -7.05
N ILE A 109 -3.38 -5.16 -6.74
CA ILE A 109 -4.10 -5.20 -5.46
C ILE A 109 -3.89 -6.58 -4.87
N ALA A 110 -3.41 -6.64 -3.62
CA ALA A 110 -3.13 -7.91 -2.96
C ALA A 110 -3.72 -7.92 -1.55
N ILE A 111 -4.40 -9.03 -1.22
CA ILE A 111 -4.86 -9.33 0.13
C ILE A 111 -4.11 -10.58 0.61
N VAL A 112 -3.36 -10.44 1.70
CA VAL A 112 -2.48 -11.47 2.23
C VAL A 112 -2.75 -11.63 3.72
N GLU A 113 -3.01 -12.86 4.17
CA GLU A 113 -3.28 -13.18 5.58
C GLU A 113 -2.23 -14.17 6.07
N ASP A 114 -1.52 -13.82 7.14
CA ASP A 114 -0.52 -14.69 7.79
C ASP A 114 0.49 -15.31 6.81
N GLY A 115 1.01 -14.49 5.88
CA GLY A 115 1.97 -14.92 4.87
C GLY A 115 1.37 -15.63 3.66
N VAL A 116 0.05 -15.81 3.59
CA VAL A 116 -0.64 -16.52 2.51
C VAL A 116 -1.43 -15.54 1.66
N ALA A 117 -1.12 -15.47 0.37
CA ALA A 117 -1.90 -14.69 -0.59
C ALA A 117 -3.31 -15.28 -0.72
N LEU A 118 -4.32 -14.48 -0.41
CA LEU A 118 -5.72 -14.88 -0.54
C LEU A 118 -6.25 -14.59 -1.94
N GLY A 119 -5.84 -13.46 -2.51
CA GLY A 119 -6.30 -12.99 -3.82
C GLY A 119 -6.16 -11.49 -3.99
N GLY A 120 -6.77 -10.97 -5.05
CA GLY A 120 -6.74 -9.56 -5.42
C GLY A 120 -6.86 -9.36 -6.93
N ILE A 121 -6.18 -8.34 -7.44
CA ILE A 121 -6.15 -7.99 -8.87
C ILE A 121 -4.69 -7.88 -9.28
N SER A 122 -4.25 -8.66 -10.26
CA SER A 122 -2.90 -8.57 -10.84
C SER A 122 -2.96 -8.69 -12.35
N ASP A 123 -2.17 -7.88 -13.08
CA ASP A 123 -2.27 -7.77 -14.55
C ASP A 123 -3.73 -7.56 -15.04
N MET A 124 -4.49 -6.76 -14.29
CA MET A 124 -5.93 -6.52 -14.50
C MET A 124 -6.82 -7.78 -14.46
N GLN A 125 -6.30 -8.91 -13.97
CA GLN A 125 -7.03 -10.13 -13.76
C GLN A 125 -7.39 -10.29 -12.27
N VAL A 126 -8.61 -10.72 -12.02
CA VAL A 126 -9.10 -11.02 -10.67
C VAL A 126 -8.64 -12.42 -10.27
N HIS A 127 -7.90 -12.51 -9.16
CA HIS A 127 -7.44 -13.77 -8.58
C HIS A 127 -8.11 -13.98 -7.23
N THR A 128 -8.89 -15.05 -7.08
CA THR A 128 -9.63 -15.31 -5.83
C THR A 128 -9.60 -16.78 -5.43
N GLY A 129 -9.96 -17.03 -4.18
CA GLY A 129 -10.22 -18.36 -3.62
C GLY A 129 -11.25 -18.28 -2.50
N ALA A 130 -11.68 -19.42 -1.96
CA ALA A 130 -12.76 -19.46 -0.96
C ALA A 130 -12.50 -18.55 0.24
N ARG A 131 -11.25 -18.49 0.73
CA ARG A 131 -10.88 -17.61 1.84
C ARG A 131 -10.94 -16.13 1.48
N PHE A 132 -10.59 -15.77 0.24
CA PHE A 132 -10.76 -14.41 -0.25
C PHE A 132 -12.23 -14.00 -0.24
N ASP A 133 -13.11 -14.83 -0.79
CA ASP A 133 -14.56 -14.55 -0.86
C ASP A 133 -15.18 -14.35 0.54
N GLU A 134 -14.71 -15.12 1.53
CA GLU A 134 -15.10 -14.94 2.93
C GLU A 134 -14.64 -13.59 3.50
N VAL A 135 -13.38 -13.22 3.25
CA VAL A 135 -12.77 -11.99 3.78
C VAL A 135 -13.41 -10.75 3.16
N VAL A 136 -13.62 -10.74 1.84
CA VAL A 136 -14.16 -9.57 1.12
C VAL A 136 -15.68 -9.51 1.11
N ARG A 137 -16.38 -10.40 1.82
CA ARG A 137 -17.85 -10.54 1.78
C ARG A 137 -18.60 -9.23 2.05
N ASP A 138 -18.07 -8.40 2.94
CA ASP A 138 -18.67 -7.13 3.34
C ASP A 138 -18.08 -5.92 2.58
N VAL A 139 -17.16 -6.17 1.64
CA VAL A 139 -16.66 -5.18 0.69
C VAL A 139 -17.57 -5.16 -0.53
N ARG A 140 -17.55 -4.05 -1.28
CA ARG A 140 -18.15 -4.03 -2.63
C ARG A 140 -17.59 -5.22 -3.45
N PRO A 141 -18.43 -5.91 -4.24
CA PRO A 141 -17.96 -6.97 -5.11
C PRO A 141 -16.80 -6.52 -6.01
N VAL A 142 -15.81 -7.39 -6.15
CA VAL A 142 -14.68 -7.17 -7.07
C VAL A 142 -15.24 -7.00 -8.48
N PRO A 143 -14.84 -5.97 -9.24
CA PRO A 143 -15.26 -5.85 -10.64
C PRO A 143 -14.76 -7.05 -11.43
N SER A 144 -15.60 -7.63 -12.30
CA SER A 144 -15.21 -8.80 -13.12
C SER A 144 -14.26 -8.47 -14.26
N ASP A 145 -14.26 -7.21 -14.71
CA ASP A 145 -13.42 -6.66 -15.77
C ASP A 145 -13.10 -5.21 -15.38
N PRO A 146 -12.26 -5.00 -14.35
CA PRO A 146 -11.98 -3.65 -13.86
C PRO A 146 -11.18 -2.88 -14.91
N ASP A 147 -11.51 -1.61 -15.14
CA ASP A 147 -10.50 -0.67 -15.62
C ASP A 147 -9.53 -0.31 -14.47
N PRO A 148 -8.35 0.25 -14.76
CA PRO A 148 -7.36 0.52 -13.72
C PRO A 148 -7.85 1.44 -12.58
N ILE A 149 -8.69 2.43 -12.88
CA ILE A 149 -9.21 3.37 -11.87
C ILE A 149 -10.22 2.63 -10.98
N ASP A 150 -11.09 1.81 -11.58
CA ASP A 150 -12.02 0.96 -10.87
C ASP A 150 -11.30 -0.05 -9.95
N ALA A 151 -10.16 -0.62 -10.40
CA ALA A 151 -9.34 -1.53 -9.61
C ALA A 151 -8.70 -0.84 -8.39
N VAL A 152 -8.08 0.33 -8.58
CA VAL A 152 -7.48 1.09 -7.48
C VAL A 152 -8.54 1.53 -6.49
N ALA A 153 -9.66 2.07 -6.96
CA ALA A 153 -10.76 2.49 -6.09
C ALA A 153 -11.32 1.31 -5.27
N TRP A 154 -11.52 0.15 -5.90
CA TRP A 154 -11.91 -1.07 -5.19
C TRP A 154 -10.87 -1.50 -4.15
N GLY A 155 -9.58 -1.44 -4.49
CA GLY A 155 -8.50 -1.78 -3.55
C GLY A 155 -8.47 -0.87 -2.33
N LEU A 156 -8.68 0.44 -2.51
CA LEU A 156 -8.75 1.41 -1.41
C LEU A 156 -10.00 1.19 -0.54
N GLU A 157 -11.14 0.85 -1.14
CA GLU A 157 -12.35 0.45 -0.42
C GLU A 157 -12.11 -0.83 0.41
N ALA A 158 -11.50 -1.86 -0.21
CA ALA A 158 -11.14 -3.11 0.44
C ALA A 158 -10.16 -2.87 1.60
N GLN A 159 -9.14 -2.04 1.39
CA GLN A 159 -8.19 -1.66 2.42
C GLN A 159 -8.90 -1.00 3.62
N ALA A 160 -9.76 0.00 3.38
CA ALA A 160 -10.49 0.69 4.43
C ALA A 160 -11.48 -0.18 5.20
N ALA A 161 -12.06 -1.19 4.53
CA ALA A 161 -13.03 -2.12 5.12
C ALA A 161 -12.34 -3.25 5.92
N LEU A 162 -11.26 -3.79 5.40
CA LEU A 162 -10.63 -5.01 5.92
C LEU A 162 -9.48 -4.71 6.87
N ALA A 163 -8.75 -3.63 6.63
CA ALA A 163 -7.57 -3.29 7.37
C ALA A 163 -7.74 -1.93 8.08
N ARG A 164 -7.15 -1.83 9.27
CA ARG A 164 -7.07 -0.58 10.02
C ARG A 164 -5.59 -0.25 10.21
N PRO A 165 -5.22 1.03 10.19
CA PRO A 165 -6.08 2.23 10.08
C PRO A 165 -6.63 2.51 8.67
N VAL A 166 -7.65 3.37 8.58
CA VAL A 166 -8.10 3.94 7.30
C VAL A 166 -7.14 5.04 6.89
N VAL A 167 -6.67 4.99 5.65
CA VAL A 167 -5.79 6.02 5.09
C VAL A 167 -6.64 7.09 4.39
N ASP A 168 -6.46 8.34 4.83
CA ASP A 168 -7.09 9.52 4.23
C ASP A 168 -6.07 10.67 4.13
N GLY A 169 -6.49 11.79 3.51
CA GLY A 169 -5.62 12.95 3.34
C GLY A 169 -5.15 13.60 4.64
N ALA A 170 -5.95 13.52 5.71
CA ALA A 170 -5.56 14.08 7.00
C ALA A 170 -4.48 13.21 7.67
N LEU A 171 -4.63 11.89 7.58
CA LEU A 171 -3.59 10.96 8.03
C LEU A 171 -2.32 11.14 7.21
N TRP A 172 -2.42 11.19 5.88
CA TRP A 172 -1.27 11.37 5.01
C TRP A 172 -0.52 12.67 5.33
N SER A 173 -1.23 13.81 5.34
CA SER A 173 -0.62 15.10 5.67
C SER A 173 0.08 15.09 7.03
N ARG A 174 -0.51 14.46 8.04
CA ARG A 174 0.12 14.33 9.36
C ARG A 174 1.39 13.47 9.30
N LEU A 175 1.33 12.31 8.66
CA LEU A 175 2.47 11.39 8.59
C LEU A 175 3.61 11.95 7.74
N ALA A 176 3.30 12.73 6.71
CA ALA A 176 4.29 13.33 5.83
C ALA A 176 5.25 14.26 6.58
N ASP A 177 4.76 14.95 7.61
CA ASP A 177 5.55 15.87 8.44
C ASP A 177 6.28 15.18 9.61
N LEU A 178 6.03 13.89 9.85
CA LEU A 178 6.71 13.12 10.89
C LEU A 178 7.93 12.42 10.32
N SER A 179 8.98 12.30 11.15
CA SER A 179 10.14 11.45 10.85
C SER A 179 9.78 9.97 11.00
N THR A 180 9.00 9.47 10.04
CA THR A 180 8.56 8.07 9.95
C THR A 180 8.80 7.46 8.56
N ALA A 181 9.43 8.19 7.64
CA ALA A 181 9.84 7.65 6.37
C ALA A 181 11.23 7.00 6.46
N TYR A 182 11.41 5.90 5.75
CA TYR A 182 12.65 5.13 5.67
C TYR A 182 13.00 4.85 4.23
N ARG A 183 14.28 4.64 3.97
CA ARG A 183 14.73 4.01 2.72
C ARG A 183 14.47 2.51 2.81
N PHE A 184 14.07 1.92 1.70
CA PHE A 184 13.90 0.48 1.54
C PHE A 184 15.10 -0.10 0.81
N ARG A 185 15.45 -1.35 1.11
CA ARG A 185 16.45 -2.08 0.33
C ARG A 185 15.76 -2.71 -0.86
N GLU A 186 16.45 -2.81 -1.99
CA GLU A 186 16.04 -3.77 -3.03
C GLU A 186 16.10 -5.18 -2.41
N VAL A 187 14.95 -5.87 -2.45
CA VAL A 187 14.78 -7.26 -2.01
C VAL A 187 14.89 -8.20 -3.20
#